data_AF-A0AAU7QP91-F1
#
_entry.id   AF-A0AAU7QP91-F1
#
_cell.length_a   1.000
_cell.length_b   1.000
_cell.length_c   1.000
_cell.angle_alpha   90.00
_cell.angle_beta   90.00
_cell.angle_gamma   90.00
#
_symmetry.space_group_name_H-M   'P 1'
#
loop_
_entity.id
_entity.type
_entity.pdbx_description
1 polymer ?
#
loop_
_entity_poly.entity_id
_entity_poly.type
_entity_poly.pdbx_seq_one_letter_code
_entity_poly.pdbx_strand_id
1 'polypeptide(L)'
;MNNLGLLPLCLIVLVLAGCYSYRHYLRARALLQSWADANSYRILHAKRRLMMPLGMFFTTSRSQVVYHVAVYDDSLKRIRSGWVRLGTYWTGAMDGDAIEVRWEHEH
;
A
#
# COMPACT_ATOMS: atom_id res chain seq x y z
N MET A 1 -17.79 -17.50 -36.01
CA MET A 1 -17.55 -17.26 -34.57
C MET A 1 -17.93 -15.82 -34.29
N ASN A 2 -19.00 -15.59 -33.54
CA ASN A 2 -19.65 -14.27 -33.46
C ASN A 2 -18.92 -13.41 -32.41
N ASN A 3 -18.25 -12.34 -32.86
CA ASN A 3 -17.52 -11.41 -31.99
C ASN A 3 -18.43 -10.61 -31.02
N LEU A 4 -19.76 -10.70 -31.18
CA LEU A 4 -20.74 -10.03 -30.31
C LEU A 4 -20.72 -10.54 -28.85
N GLY A 5 -20.32 -11.79 -28.60
CA GLY A 5 -20.24 -12.33 -27.22
C GLY A 5 -18.97 -11.93 -26.46
N LEU A 6 -17.92 -11.49 -27.17
CA LEU A 6 -16.64 -11.11 -26.57
C LEU A 6 -16.68 -9.72 -25.93
N LEU A 7 -17.41 -8.77 -26.51
CA LEU A 7 -17.54 -7.41 -25.98
C LEU A 7 -18.14 -7.34 -24.56
N PRO A 8 -19.30 -7.97 -24.26
CA PRO A 8 -19.83 -7.96 -22.89
C PRO A 8 -18.92 -8.73 -21.92
N LEU A 9 -18.27 -9.81 -22.36
CA LEU A 9 -17.31 -10.55 -21.54
C LEU A 9 -16.11 -9.67 -21.16
N CYS A 10 -15.52 -8.96 -22.12
CA CYS A 10 -14.42 -8.02 -21.89
C CYS A 10 -14.84 -6.90 -20.93
N LEU A 11 -16.05 -6.34 -21.09
CA LEU A 11 -16.59 -5.35 -20.17
C LEU A 11 -16.73 -5.88 -18.75
N ILE A 12 -17.28 -7.09 -18.57
CA ILE A 12 -17.40 -7.74 -17.25
C ILE A 12 -16.02 -7.94 -16.63
N VAL A 13 -15.04 -8.45 -17.40
CA VAL A 13 -13.66 -8.64 -16.90
C VAL A 13 -13.02 -7.31 -16.49
N LEU A 14 -13.21 -6.24 -17.27
CA LEU A 14 -12.70 -4.91 -16.93
C LEU A 14 -13.34 -4.35 -15.66
N VAL A 15 -14.66 -4.51 -15.50
CA VAL A 15 -15.38 -4.09 -14.29
C VAL A 15 -14.88 -4.88 -13.08
N LEU A 16 -14.76 -6.20 -13.19
CA LEU A 16 -14.26 -7.06 -12.10
C LEU A 16 -12.82 -6.71 -11.72
N ALA A 17 -11.94 -6.48 -12.72
CA ALA A 17 -10.56 -6.06 -12.49
C ALA A 17 -10.50 -4.68 -11.81
N GLY A 18 -11.36 -3.74 -12.23
CA GLY A 18 -11.50 -2.42 -11.62
C GLY A 18 -11.97 -2.50 -10.16
N CYS A 19 -13.04 -3.26 -9.89
CA CYS A 19 -13.55 -3.49 -8.54
C CYS A 19 -12.49 -4.17 -7.66
N TYR A 20 -11.79 -5.18 -8.16
CA TYR A 20 -10.72 -5.85 -7.44
C TYR A 20 -9.59 -4.86 -7.07
N SER A 21 -9.15 -4.07 -8.05
CA SER A 21 -8.10 -3.05 -7.87
C SER A 21 -8.51 -1.97 -6.86
N TYR A 22 -9.75 -1.52 -6.92
CA TYR A 22 -10.30 -0.53 -6.00
C TYR A 22 -10.41 -1.07 -4.57
N ARG A 23 -10.90 -2.30 -4.39
CA ARG A 23 -10.93 -2.97 -3.07
C ARG A 23 -9.53 -3.16 -2.52
N HIS A 24 -8.56 -3.54 -3.35
CA HIS A 24 -7.17 -3.67 -2.95
C HIS A 24 -6.59 -2.32 -2.49
N TYR A 25 -6.90 -1.23 -3.19
CA TYR A 25 -6.50 0.12 -2.81
C TYR A 25 -7.09 0.56 -1.46
N LEU A 26 -8.41 0.36 -1.26
CA LEU A 26 -9.07 0.71 0.00
C LEU A 26 -8.50 -0.06 1.18
N ARG A 27 -8.22 -1.35 1.00
CA ARG A 27 -7.60 -2.19 2.04
C ARG A 27 -6.19 -1.71 2.40
N ALA A 28 -5.36 -1.39 1.41
CA ALA A 28 -4.02 -0.86 1.64
C ALA A 28 -4.07 0.46 2.43
N ARG A 29 -5.03 1.34 2.10
CA ARG A 29 -5.22 2.61 2.82
C ARG A 29 -5.69 2.39 4.26
N ALA A 30 -6.60 1.43 4.49
CA ALA A 30 -7.06 1.08 5.83
C ALA A 30 -5.92 0.53 6.70
N LEU A 31 -5.06 -0.35 6.15
CA LEU A 31 -3.88 -0.88 6.85
C LEU A 31 -2.89 0.23 7.21
N LEU A 32 -2.65 1.17 6.27
CA LEU A 32 -1.77 2.29 6.52
C LEU A 32 -2.31 3.20 7.63
N GLN A 33 -3.62 3.44 7.64
CA GLN A 33 -4.26 4.22 8.69
C GLN A 33 -4.17 3.51 10.05
N SER A 34 -4.50 2.21 10.11
CA SER A 34 -4.40 1.45 11.37
C SER A 34 -2.97 1.39 11.92
N TRP A 35 -1.97 1.31 11.04
CA TRP A 35 -0.56 1.39 11.44
C TRP A 35 -0.23 2.75 12.05
N ALA A 36 -0.68 3.84 11.43
CA ALA A 36 -0.43 5.18 11.95
C ALA A 36 -1.13 5.40 13.29
N ASP A 37 -2.40 4.99 13.41
CA ASP A 37 -3.18 5.10 14.64
C ASP A 37 -2.52 4.29 15.78
N ALA A 38 -2.07 3.06 15.51
CA ALA A 38 -1.37 2.22 16.49
C ALA A 38 -0.05 2.82 16.99
N ASN A 39 0.60 3.66 16.18
CA ASN A 39 1.87 4.31 16.53
C ASN A 39 1.70 5.78 16.98
N SER A 40 0.47 6.25 17.20
CA SER A 40 0.18 7.66 17.50
C SER A 40 0.73 8.64 16.46
N TYR A 41 0.76 8.21 15.20
CA TYR A 41 1.18 9.02 14.06
C TYR A 41 -0.03 9.61 13.35
N ARG A 42 0.08 10.89 12.96
CA ARG A 42 -0.91 11.52 12.08
C ARG A 42 -0.38 11.55 10.65
N ILE A 43 -0.99 10.79 9.75
CA ILE A 43 -0.62 10.80 8.33
C ILE A 43 -0.93 12.17 7.74
N LEU A 44 0.12 12.91 7.36
CA LEU A 44 0.01 14.16 6.62
C LEU A 44 -0.14 13.89 5.12
N HIS A 45 0.62 12.91 4.63
CA HIS A 45 0.61 12.56 3.22
C HIS A 45 0.99 11.10 2.99
N ALA A 46 0.33 10.44 2.05
CA ALA A 46 0.65 9.08 1.62
C ALA A 46 0.61 9.02 0.09
N LYS A 47 1.79 8.93 -0.55
CA LYS A 47 1.90 8.74 -2.00
C LYS A 47 2.26 7.30 -2.30
N ARG A 48 1.44 6.65 -3.14
CA ARG A 48 1.83 5.41 -3.80
C ARG A 48 2.88 5.74 -4.85
N ARG A 49 4.15 5.42 -4.59
CA ARG A 49 5.21 5.57 -5.59
C ARG A 49 5.47 4.24 -6.26
N LEU A 50 5.46 4.23 -7.59
CA LEU A 50 5.91 3.08 -8.38
C LEU A 50 7.44 2.90 -8.30
N MET A 51 8.15 4.01 -8.12
CA MET A 51 9.61 4.04 -7.96
C MET A 51 9.96 4.07 -6.46
N MET A 52 10.40 2.92 -5.96
CA MET A 52 10.91 2.71 -4.60
C MET A 52 12.45 2.78 -4.58
N PRO A 53 13.08 3.00 -3.41
CA PRO A 53 14.53 2.94 -3.29
C PRO A 53 15.08 1.58 -3.75
N LEU A 54 16.19 1.58 -4.50
CA LEU A 54 16.81 0.36 -5.06
C LEU A 54 17.01 -0.74 -4.00
N GLY A 55 17.43 -0.39 -2.79
CA GLY A 55 17.62 -1.35 -1.69
C GLY A 55 16.33 -2.06 -1.23
N MET A 56 15.17 -1.43 -1.39
CA MET A 56 13.87 -2.05 -1.10
C MET A 56 13.37 -2.84 -2.32
N PHE A 57 13.73 -2.44 -3.54
CA PHE A 57 13.37 -3.14 -4.78
C PHE A 57 13.90 -4.59 -4.82
N PHE A 58 15.13 -4.82 -4.35
CA PHE A 58 15.73 -6.17 -4.34
C PHE A 58 15.12 -7.11 -3.29
N THR A 59 14.49 -6.57 -2.24
CA THR A 59 13.86 -7.37 -1.18
C THR A 59 12.34 -7.48 -1.34
N THR A 60 11.77 -6.82 -2.36
CA THR A 60 10.33 -6.82 -2.61
C THR A 60 9.88 -7.94 -3.54
N SER A 61 8.88 -8.71 -3.08
CA SER A 61 8.09 -9.62 -3.93
C SER A 61 7.20 -8.82 -4.88
N ARG A 62 6.92 -9.38 -6.08
CA ARG A 62 6.03 -8.81 -7.12
C ARG A 62 4.65 -8.36 -6.63
N SER A 63 4.20 -8.82 -5.47
CA SER A 63 2.88 -8.51 -4.88
C SER A 63 2.90 -7.46 -3.76
N GLN A 64 4.06 -6.93 -3.37
CA GLN A 64 4.18 -5.95 -2.29
C GLN A 64 3.98 -4.52 -2.80
N VAL A 65 3.30 -3.68 -2.02
CA VAL A 65 3.04 -2.28 -2.37
C VAL A 65 3.79 -1.37 -1.41
N VAL A 66 4.58 -0.45 -1.97
CA VAL A 66 5.36 0.51 -1.21
C VAL A 66 4.68 1.88 -1.26
N TYR A 67 4.54 2.51 -0.09
CA TYR A 67 4.04 3.87 0.07
C TYR A 67 5.14 4.75 0.65
N HIS A 68 5.30 5.94 0.10
CA HIS A 68 6.05 7.00 0.76
C HIS A 68 5.07 7.80 1.62
N VAL A 69 5.35 7.88 2.91
CA VAL A 69 4.49 8.56 3.87
C VAL A 69 5.24 9.67 4.58
N ALA A 70 4.52 10.77 4.80
CA ALA A 70 4.91 11.80 5.74
C ALA A 70 3.92 11.74 6.89
N VAL A 71 4.43 11.48 8.09
CA VAL A 71 3.64 11.44 9.32
C VAL A 71 4.11 12.51 10.30
N TYR A 72 3.17 13.06 11.05
CA TYR A 72 3.46 13.85 12.22
C TYR A 72 3.47 12.94 13.44
N ASP A 73 4.62 12.87 14.10
CA ASP A 73 4.83 12.11 15.32
C ASP A 73 4.41 12.99 16.49
N ASP A 74 3.28 12.65 17.14
CA ASP A 74 2.76 13.49 18.23
C ASP A 74 3.62 13.40 19.50
N SER A 75 4.31 12.28 19.69
CA SER A 75 5.22 12.04 20.82
C SER A 75 6.49 12.89 20.70
N LEU A 76 7.06 12.96 19.50
CA LEU A 76 8.29 13.72 19.22
C LEU A 76 8.04 15.12 18.68
N LYS A 77 6.76 15.50 18.50
CA LYS A 77 6.30 16.77 17.92
C LYS A 77 7.01 17.15 16.61
N ARG A 78 7.36 16.17 15.79
CA ARG A 78 8.14 16.35 14.56
C ARG A 78 7.51 15.63 13.37
N ILE A 79 7.77 16.14 12.17
CA ILE A 79 7.39 15.47 10.92
C ILE A 79 8.48 14.45 10.57
N ARG A 80 8.07 13.21 10.28
CA ARG A 80 8.95 12.13 9.82
C ARG A 80 8.49 11.68 8.44
N SER A 81 9.44 11.55 7.52
CA SER A 81 9.21 10.92 6.22
C SER A 81 9.83 9.53 6.18
N GLY A 82 9.10 8.58 5.61
CA GLY A 82 9.53 7.20 5.54
C GLY A 82 8.84 6.41 4.44
N TRP A 83 9.46 5.30 4.10
CA TRP A 83 8.94 4.30 3.18
C TRP A 83 8.26 3.21 3.99
N VAL A 84 6.97 3.01 3.76
CA VAL A 84 6.18 1.95 4.36
C VAL A 84 5.92 0.89 3.31
N ARG A 85 6.43 -0.30 3.53
CA ARG A 85 6.16 -1.48 2.73
C ARG A 85 4.99 -2.24 3.33
N LEU A 86 3.89 -2.32 2.59
CA LEU A 86 2.76 -3.16 2.94
C LEU A 86 2.99 -4.56 2.34
N GLY A 87 3.13 -5.57 3.20
CA GLY A 87 3.24 -6.97 2.80
C GLY A 87 2.01 -7.49 2.05
N THR A 88 2.15 -8.66 1.41
CA THR A 88 1.06 -9.31 0.68
C THR A 88 0.06 -9.91 1.67
N TYR A 89 -1.18 -9.43 1.67
CA TYR A 89 -2.28 -10.04 2.43
C TYR A 89 -2.86 -11.24 1.64
N TRP A 90 -2.13 -12.36 1.59
CA TRP A 90 -2.61 -13.55 0.86
C TRP A 90 -3.57 -14.43 1.69
N THR A 91 -3.59 -14.29 3.01
CA THR A 91 -4.44 -15.11 3.88
C THR A 91 -4.98 -14.22 4.97
N GLY A 92 -6.23 -14.42 5.40
CA GLY A 92 -6.94 -13.64 6.43
C GLY A 92 -6.30 -13.59 7.82
N ALA A 93 -4.99 -13.81 7.95
CA ALA A 93 -4.19 -13.63 9.13
C ALA A 93 -3.43 -12.30 9.00
N MET A 94 -3.81 -11.35 9.85
CA MET A 94 -3.00 -10.18 10.15
C MET A 94 -1.72 -10.66 10.82
N ASP A 95 -0.59 -10.67 10.10
CA ASP A 95 0.67 -10.37 10.77
C ASP A 95 0.81 -8.85 10.75
N GLY A 96 0.60 -8.23 11.92
CA GLY A 96 1.01 -6.84 12.16
C GLY A 96 2.50 -6.62 11.87
N ASP A 97 3.29 -7.70 11.78
CA ASP A 97 4.71 -7.75 11.45
C ASP A 97 5.03 -7.56 9.95
N ALA A 98 4.04 -7.56 9.06
CA ALA A 98 4.29 -7.40 7.63
C ALA A 98 4.35 -5.93 7.14
N ILE A 99 4.46 -4.96 8.06
CA ILE A 99 4.63 -3.54 7.77
C ILE A 99 6.08 -3.15 8.09
N GLU A 100 6.93 -3.15 7.07
CA GLU A 100 8.31 -2.68 7.22
C GLU A 100 8.37 -1.19 6.94
N VAL A 101 8.88 -0.42 7.90
CA VAL A 101 9.02 1.03 7.80
C VAL A 101 10.49 1.40 7.78
N ARG A 102 10.90 2.17 6.78
CA ARG A 102 12.25 2.72 6.66
C ARG A 102 12.17 4.25 6.68
N TRP A 103 12.62 4.85 7.78
CA TRP A 103 12.69 6.30 7.92
C TRP A 103 13.86 6.87 7.13
N GLU A 104 13.68 8.04 6.51
CA GLU A 104 14.72 8.67 5.67
C GLU A 104 15.74 9.49 6.49
N HIS A 105 15.42 9.88 7.72
CA HIS A 105 16.19 10.85 8.51
C HIS A 105 16.77 10.24 9.80
N GLU A 106 16.90 8.92 9.87
CA GLU A 106 17.62 8.22 10.94
C GLU A 106 18.93 7.70 10.36
N HIS A 107 19.95 8.55 10.43
CA HIS A 107 21.36 8.24 10.15
C HIS A 107 22.18 8.53 11.40
#